data_AF-A0A2W1T8U8-F1
#
_entry.id   AF-A0A2W1T8U8-F1
#
_cell.length_a   1.000
_cell.length_b   1.000
_cell.length_c   1.000
_cell.angle_alpha   90.00
_cell.angle_beta   90.00
_cell.angle_gamma   90.00
#
_symmetry.space_group_name_H-M   'P 1'
#
loop_
_entity.id
_entity.type
_entity.pdbx_description
1 polymer ?
#
loop_
_entity_poly.entity_id
_entity_poly.type
_entity_poly.pdbx_seq_one_letter_code
_entity_poly.pdbx_strand_id
1 'polypeptide(L)'
;MAEDDETAGGGAPQHRHRTHGGGWIAGGIVALFVGWWLALASILSTAGPWSSRWSDGGMMLAYAIAAALGFGVPLCGFVSLRREARAGRSVSLVGPTGCLLLMALGGVTLLPLPFSQGVSMASDAAERAQPPTDGETARTIPEAQEELRVLGDRVVASMGRDSSAPAADVETDSCRLDNHDTGTMVRYSWWYDGGSASASPSPSGAASDAEGTRMSEPALRLLQDEGYELYQRYDGGGGYLFVPDDWHGGAMIGQRAEDVLLESGCLVDPNAVDEE
;
A
#
# COMPACT_ATOMS: atom_id res chain seq x y z
N MET A 1 2.39 -84.43 -51.01
CA MET A 1 2.30 -82.98 -51.30
C MET A 1 1.44 -82.42 -50.17
N ALA A 2 2.11 -82.12 -49.04
CA ALA A 2 2.63 -80.80 -48.66
C ALA A 2 1.49 -80.04 -47.93
N GLU A 3 1.57 -79.91 -46.59
CA GLU A 3 2.09 -78.73 -45.85
C GLU A 3 1.14 -77.53 -46.05
N ASP A 4 0.73 -76.70 -45.10
CA ASP A 4 1.04 -76.47 -43.68
C ASP A 4 0.00 -75.44 -43.16
N ASP A 5 0.14 -75.06 -41.89
CA ASP A 5 -0.33 -73.83 -41.22
C ASP A 5 -1.77 -73.81 -40.65
N GLU A 6 -1.94 -73.81 -39.32
CA GLU A 6 -1.73 -72.67 -38.38
C GLU A 6 -2.63 -71.47 -38.70
N THR A 7 -3.17 -70.70 -37.77
CA THR A 7 -3.37 -70.72 -36.32
C THR A 7 -4.37 -69.58 -36.07
N ALA A 8 -4.99 -69.61 -34.90
CA ALA A 8 -5.28 -68.43 -34.07
C ALA A 8 -6.19 -67.29 -34.59
N GLY A 9 -7.12 -66.91 -33.70
CA GLY A 9 -7.82 -65.63 -33.73
C GLY A 9 -9.22 -65.75 -33.14
N GLY A 10 -9.41 -66.24 -31.91
CA GLY A 10 -8.96 -65.46 -30.77
C GLY A 10 -9.63 -64.09 -30.79
N GLY A 11 -10.96 -64.06 -30.65
CA GLY A 11 -11.74 -62.83 -30.50
C GLY A 11 -11.31 -62.11 -29.23
N ALA A 12 -10.28 -61.28 -29.34
CA ALA A 12 -9.85 -60.39 -28.29
C ALA A 12 -11.00 -59.41 -28.00
N PRO A 13 -11.35 -59.18 -26.72
CA PRO A 13 -12.32 -58.16 -26.37
C PRO A 13 -11.83 -56.82 -26.90
N GLN A 14 -12.68 -56.15 -27.69
CA GLN A 14 -12.47 -54.76 -28.07
C GLN A 14 -12.29 -53.93 -26.79
N HIS A 15 -11.04 -53.61 -26.46
CA HIS A 15 -10.71 -52.58 -25.51
C HIS A 15 -11.24 -51.26 -26.09
N ARG A 16 -12.48 -50.91 -25.73
CA ARG A 16 -13.01 -49.56 -25.92
C ARG A 16 -12.13 -48.62 -25.10
N HIS A 17 -11.18 -47.97 -25.75
CA HIS A 17 -10.49 -46.80 -25.21
C HIS A 17 -11.52 -45.65 -25.04
N ARG A 18 -12.27 -45.71 -23.94
CA ARG A 18 -13.00 -44.57 -23.36
C ARG A 18 -11.99 -43.73 -22.57
N THR A 19 -11.05 -43.05 -23.24
CA THR A 19 -9.94 -42.36 -22.55
C THR A 19 -9.99 -40.84 -22.60
N HIS A 20 -10.86 -40.20 -23.38
CA HIS A 20 -10.80 -38.74 -23.54
C HIS A 20 -11.34 -37.90 -22.36
N GLY A 21 -12.38 -38.36 -21.67
CA GLY A 21 -12.91 -37.63 -20.50
C GLY A 21 -12.02 -37.74 -19.26
N GLY A 22 -11.33 -38.87 -19.08
CA GLY A 22 -10.45 -39.12 -17.93
C GLY A 22 -9.15 -38.31 -17.97
N GLY A 23 -8.62 -38.03 -19.17
CA GLY A 23 -7.39 -37.26 -19.34
C GLY A 23 -7.48 -35.83 -18.81
N TRP A 24 -8.61 -35.14 -19.02
CA TRP A 24 -8.82 -33.78 -18.51
C TRP A 24 -8.97 -33.73 -16.99
N ILE A 25 -9.63 -34.73 -16.39
CA ILE A 25 -9.78 -34.82 -14.94
C ILE A 25 -8.41 -35.10 -14.31
N ALA A 26 -7.67 -36.09 -14.82
CA ALA A 26 -6.34 -36.42 -14.32
C ALA A 26 -5.37 -35.24 -14.47
N GLY A 27 -5.36 -34.59 -15.64
CA GLY A 27 -4.56 -33.38 -15.88
C GLY A 27 -4.96 -32.23 -14.95
N GLY A 28 -6.25 -32.02 -14.71
CA GLY A 28 -6.75 -31.00 -13.78
C GLY A 28 -6.37 -31.27 -12.32
N ILE A 29 -6.42 -32.53 -11.87
CA ILE A 29 -5.98 -32.92 -10.52
C ILE A 29 -4.48 -32.66 -10.36
N VAL A 30 -3.66 -33.08 -11.34
CA VAL A 30 -2.21 -32.84 -11.30
C VAL A 30 -1.90 -31.34 -11.32
N ALA A 31 -2.56 -30.57 -12.19
CA ALA A 31 -2.37 -29.12 -12.26
C ALA A 31 -2.76 -28.42 -10.94
N LEU A 32 -3.85 -28.85 -10.29
CA LEU A 32 -4.27 -28.32 -9.00
C LEU A 32 -3.27 -28.68 -7.88
N PHE A 33 -2.76 -29.91 -7.87
CA PHE A 33 -1.71 -30.32 -6.93
C PHE A 33 -0.41 -29.52 -7.12
N VAL A 34 0.01 -29.31 -8.37
CA VAL A 34 1.17 -28.47 -8.69
C VAL A 34 0.93 -27.02 -8.27
N GLY A 35 -0.26 -26.47 -8.52
CA GLY A 35 -0.64 -25.12 -8.09
C GLY A 35 -0.63 -24.96 -6.56
N TRP A 36 -1.15 -25.94 -5.82
CA TRP A 36 -1.05 -25.97 -4.36
C TRP A 36 0.38 -26.05 -3.86
N TRP A 37 1.23 -26.89 -4.47
CA TRP A 37 2.65 -26.97 -4.09
C TRP A 37 3.40 -25.66 -4.36
N LEU A 38 3.11 -24.98 -5.47
CA LEU A 38 3.69 -23.66 -5.77
C LEU A 38 3.24 -22.59 -4.77
N ALA A 39 1.94 -22.56 -4.43
CA ALA A 39 1.42 -21.66 -3.40
C ALA A 39 2.05 -21.94 -2.03
N LEU A 40 2.17 -23.22 -1.64
CA LEU A 40 2.81 -23.63 -0.39
C LEU A 40 4.30 -23.26 -0.37
N ALA A 41 5.03 -23.51 -1.45
CA ALA A 41 6.43 -23.15 -1.59
C ALA A 41 6.63 -21.63 -1.47
N SER A 42 5.71 -20.85 -2.03
CA SER A 42 5.71 -19.40 -1.90
C SER A 42 5.54 -18.93 -0.45
N ILE A 43 4.58 -19.50 0.29
CA ILE A 43 4.38 -19.20 1.73
C ILE A 43 5.59 -19.66 2.58
N LEU A 44 6.15 -20.83 2.29
CA LEU A 44 7.29 -21.35 3.04
C LEU A 44 8.57 -20.54 2.76
N SER A 45 8.68 -19.95 1.57
CA SER A 45 9.78 -19.06 1.21
C SER A 45 9.76 -17.71 1.94
N THR A 46 8.65 -17.33 2.56
CA THR A 46 8.56 -16.11 3.38
C THR A 46 8.73 -16.38 4.89
N ALA A 47 8.57 -17.63 5.34
CA ALA A 47 8.55 -18.00 6.76
C ALA A 47 9.78 -18.77 7.27
N GLY A 48 10.77 -19.08 6.43
CA GLY A 48 11.91 -19.94 6.79
C GLY A 48 13.25 -19.21 7.01
N PRO A 49 14.07 -19.58 8.02
CA PRO A 49 15.37 -18.95 8.33
C PRO A 49 16.49 -19.18 7.29
N TRP A 50 16.20 -19.94 6.22
CA TRP A 50 17.13 -20.27 5.13
C TRP A 50 16.56 -19.92 3.74
N SER A 51 15.54 -19.07 3.69
CA SER A 51 14.95 -18.65 2.42
C SER A 51 15.75 -17.48 1.85
N SER A 52 16.33 -17.67 0.66
CA SER A 52 16.61 -16.55 -0.22
C SER A 52 15.27 -15.88 -0.50
N ARG A 53 14.97 -14.76 0.17
CA ARG A 53 13.74 -13.99 -0.05
C ARG A 53 13.58 -13.76 -1.55
N TRP A 54 12.56 -14.34 -2.14
CA TRP A 54 12.17 -13.97 -3.50
C TRP A 54 11.76 -12.49 -3.47
N SER A 55 12.06 -11.75 -4.54
CA SER A 55 11.49 -10.40 -4.67
C SER A 55 9.96 -10.48 -4.68
N ASP A 56 9.29 -9.44 -4.20
CA ASP A 56 7.82 -9.39 -4.14
C ASP A 56 7.19 -9.68 -5.51
N GLY A 57 7.85 -9.23 -6.59
CA GLY A 57 7.46 -9.55 -7.97
C GLY A 57 7.59 -11.04 -8.33
N GLY A 58 8.62 -11.73 -7.84
CA GLY A 58 8.80 -13.17 -8.06
C GLY A 58 7.73 -14.00 -7.32
N MET A 59 7.36 -13.58 -6.12
CA MET A 59 6.27 -14.19 -5.35
C MET A 59 4.93 -14.06 -6.08
N MET A 60 4.61 -12.86 -6.58
CA MET A 60 3.39 -12.61 -7.35
C MET A 60 3.32 -13.41 -8.64
N LEU A 61 4.44 -13.53 -9.37
CA LEU A 61 4.52 -14.34 -10.57
C LEU A 61 4.23 -15.82 -10.28
N ALA A 62 4.77 -16.36 -9.17
CA ALA A 62 4.52 -17.73 -8.76
C ALA A 62 3.04 -17.98 -8.43
N TYR A 63 2.38 -17.06 -7.71
CA TYR A 63 0.94 -17.14 -7.45
C TYR A 63 0.11 -17.03 -8.73
N ALA A 64 0.48 -16.16 -9.67
CA ALA A 64 -0.20 -16.04 -10.96
C ALA A 64 -0.12 -17.35 -11.77
N ILE A 65 1.06 -17.98 -11.80
CA ILE A 65 1.26 -19.29 -12.45
C ILE A 65 0.43 -20.37 -11.75
N ALA A 66 0.44 -20.41 -10.41
CA ALA A 66 -0.34 -21.35 -9.63
C ALA A 66 -1.85 -21.20 -9.91
N ALA A 67 -2.36 -19.97 -9.97
CA ALA A 67 -3.75 -19.68 -10.32
C ALA A 67 -4.09 -20.09 -11.76
N ALA A 68 -3.22 -19.80 -12.72
CA ALA A 68 -3.40 -20.19 -14.11
C ALA A 68 -3.47 -21.73 -14.27
N LEU A 69 -2.64 -22.48 -13.54
CA LEU A 69 -2.66 -23.94 -13.56
C LEU A 69 -3.89 -24.51 -12.83
N GLY A 70 -4.15 -24.05 -11.61
CA GLY A 70 -5.21 -24.59 -10.75
C GLY A 70 -6.63 -24.24 -11.21
N PHE A 71 -6.82 -23.09 -11.86
CA PHE A 71 -8.13 -22.65 -12.37
C PHE A 71 -8.24 -22.75 -13.90
N GLY A 72 -7.20 -22.33 -14.62
CA GLY A 72 -7.21 -22.26 -16.09
C GLY A 72 -7.26 -23.63 -16.77
N VAL A 73 -6.55 -24.63 -16.25
CA VAL A 73 -6.57 -25.99 -16.84
C VAL A 73 -7.96 -26.63 -16.72
N PRO A 74 -8.63 -26.65 -15.54
CA PRO A 74 -10.02 -27.09 -15.43
C PRO A 74 -11.01 -26.30 -16.30
N LEU A 75 -10.83 -24.98 -16.44
CA LEU A 75 -11.65 -24.13 -17.33
C LEU A 75 -11.54 -24.55 -18.79
N CYS A 76 -10.31 -24.71 -19.29
CA CYS A 76 -10.06 -25.17 -20.66
C CYS A 76 -10.66 -26.56 -20.90
N GLY A 77 -10.51 -27.48 -19.95
CA GLY A 77 -11.13 -28.81 -20.01
C GLY A 77 -12.66 -28.75 -20.08
N PHE A 78 -13.29 -27.92 -19.24
CA PHE A 78 -14.74 -27.73 -19.26
C PHE A 78 -15.24 -27.14 -20.59
N VAL A 79 -14.58 -26.08 -21.09
CA VAL A 79 -14.93 -25.42 -22.36
C VAL A 79 -14.76 -26.38 -23.54
N SER A 80 -13.67 -27.15 -23.56
CA SER A 80 -13.43 -28.16 -24.61
C SER A 80 -14.51 -29.23 -24.62
N LEU A 81 -14.83 -29.84 -23.45
CA LEU A 81 -15.89 -30.84 -23.33
C LEU A 81 -17.28 -30.29 -23.69
N ARG A 82 -17.57 -29.02 -23.35
CA ARG A 82 -18.79 -28.31 -23.77
C ARG A 82 -18.85 -28.13 -25.30
N ARG A 83 -17.73 -27.79 -25.94
CA ARG A 83 -17.65 -27.65 -27.41
C ARG A 83 -17.89 -29.01 -28.09
N GLU A 84 -17.30 -30.08 -27.58
CA GLU A 84 -17.50 -31.44 -28.10
C GLU A 84 -18.95 -31.93 -27.96
N ALA A 85 -19.59 -31.65 -26.82
CA ALA A 85 -21.00 -31.98 -26.60
C ALA A 85 -21.92 -31.22 -27.59
N ARG A 86 -21.62 -29.94 -27.87
CA ARG A 86 -22.33 -29.16 -28.90
C ARG A 86 -22.10 -29.69 -30.31
N ALA A 87 -20.95 -30.29 -30.59
CA ALA A 87 -20.63 -30.92 -31.86
C ALA A 87 -21.27 -32.31 -32.03
N GLY A 88 -22.18 -32.73 -31.13
CA GLY A 88 -22.94 -33.96 -31.24
C GLY A 88 -22.21 -35.23 -30.81
N ARG A 89 -21.01 -35.13 -30.20
CA ARG A 89 -20.35 -36.29 -29.59
C ARG A 89 -20.99 -36.61 -28.24
N SER A 90 -21.21 -37.90 -27.97
CA SER A 90 -21.70 -38.35 -26.67
C SER A 90 -20.61 -38.17 -25.60
N VAL A 91 -20.70 -37.09 -24.82
CA VAL A 91 -19.79 -36.81 -23.70
C VAL A 91 -20.43 -37.33 -22.41
N SER A 92 -19.66 -38.05 -21.59
CA SER A 92 -20.09 -38.47 -20.25
C SER A 92 -20.26 -37.26 -19.33
N LEU A 93 -21.35 -37.22 -18.56
CA LEU A 93 -21.67 -36.15 -17.60
C LEU A 93 -20.59 -35.95 -16.52
N VAL A 94 -19.78 -36.99 -16.28
CA VAL A 94 -18.73 -37.01 -15.26
C VAL A 94 -17.58 -36.05 -15.58
N GLY A 95 -17.24 -35.88 -16.86
CA GLY A 95 -16.14 -35.01 -17.31
C GLY A 95 -16.36 -33.54 -16.93
N PRO A 96 -17.43 -32.90 -17.42
CA PRO A 96 -17.73 -31.50 -17.11
C PRO A 96 -17.93 -31.24 -15.62
N THR A 97 -18.56 -32.18 -14.90
CA THR A 97 -18.80 -32.05 -13.45
C THR A 97 -17.49 -32.07 -12.67
N GLY A 98 -16.56 -32.98 -13.02
CA GLY A 98 -15.22 -33.02 -12.42
C GLY A 98 -14.42 -31.74 -12.66
N CYS A 99 -14.45 -31.19 -13.88
CA CYS A 99 -13.79 -29.93 -14.20
C CYS A 99 -14.39 -28.75 -13.41
N LEU A 100 -15.72 -28.69 -13.23
CA LEU A 100 -16.36 -27.65 -12.42
C LEU A 100 -15.96 -27.71 -10.94
N LEU A 101 -15.87 -28.92 -10.37
CA LEU A 101 -15.42 -29.09 -8.99
C LEU A 101 -13.97 -28.63 -8.79
N LEU A 102 -13.07 -29.00 -9.72
CA LEU A 102 -11.68 -28.57 -9.68
C LEU A 102 -11.54 -27.06 -9.87
N MET A 103 -12.33 -26.48 -10.77
CA MET A 103 -12.39 -25.03 -10.96
C MET A 103 -12.87 -24.32 -9.69
N ALA A 104 -13.92 -24.81 -9.04
CA ALA A 104 -14.42 -24.23 -7.79
C ALA A 104 -13.37 -24.31 -6.68
N LEU A 105 -12.69 -25.46 -6.56
CA LEU A 105 -11.64 -25.66 -5.57
C LEU A 105 -10.42 -24.76 -5.83
N GLY A 106 -9.94 -24.71 -7.08
CA GLY A 106 -8.85 -23.82 -7.49
C GLY A 106 -9.22 -22.35 -7.33
N GLY A 107 -10.46 -21.97 -7.65
CA GLY A 107 -10.96 -20.62 -7.50
C GLY A 107 -10.99 -20.16 -6.04
N VAL A 108 -11.49 -21.00 -5.12
CA VAL A 108 -11.55 -20.67 -3.69
C VAL A 108 -10.17 -20.65 -3.05
N THR A 109 -9.26 -21.54 -3.46
CA THR A 109 -7.96 -21.71 -2.78
C THR A 109 -6.80 -20.92 -3.37
N LEU A 110 -6.85 -20.55 -4.65
CA LEU A 110 -5.70 -19.93 -5.34
C LEU A 110 -5.96 -18.51 -5.89
N LEU A 111 -7.22 -18.08 -6.08
CA LEU A 111 -7.53 -16.73 -6.59
C LEU A 111 -7.58 -15.60 -5.55
N PRO A 112 -7.95 -15.81 -4.26
CA PRO A 112 -8.13 -14.68 -3.35
C PRO A 112 -6.88 -13.81 -3.17
N LEU A 113 -5.71 -14.44 -3.01
CA LEU A 113 -4.44 -13.75 -2.79
C LEU A 113 -3.99 -12.89 -3.99
N PRO A 114 -3.86 -13.43 -5.22
CA PRO A 114 -3.47 -12.62 -6.37
C PRO A 114 -4.53 -11.57 -6.71
N PHE A 115 -5.81 -11.80 -6.39
CA PHE A 115 -6.85 -10.81 -6.61
C PHE A 115 -6.74 -9.64 -5.63
N SER A 116 -6.65 -9.89 -4.33
CA SER A 116 -6.54 -8.80 -3.33
C SER A 116 -5.24 -8.02 -3.49
N GLN A 117 -4.12 -8.72 -3.70
CA GLN A 117 -2.82 -8.09 -3.90
C GLN A 117 -2.70 -7.42 -5.27
N GLY A 118 -3.38 -7.95 -6.30
CA GLY A 118 -3.43 -7.33 -7.62
C GLY A 118 -4.24 -6.03 -7.63
N VAL A 119 -5.34 -5.98 -6.87
CA VAL A 119 -6.14 -4.74 -6.70
C VAL A 119 -5.32 -3.67 -5.99
N SER A 120 -4.59 -4.01 -4.92
CA SER A 120 -3.71 -3.05 -4.24
C SER A 120 -2.56 -2.59 -5.13
N MET A 121 -1.91 -3.49 -5.87
CA MET A 121 -0.88 -3.07 -6.84
C MET A 121 -1.42 -2.15 -7.93
N ALA A 122 -2.66 -2.38 -8.38
CA ALA A 122 -3.30 -1.53 -9.36
C ALA A 122 -3.69 -0.17 -8.78
N SER A 123 -4.16 -0.09 -7.53
CA SER A 123 -4.41 1.19 -6.86
C SER A 123 -3.10 1.95 -6.65
N ASP A 124 -2.06 1.29 -6.14
CA ASP A 124 -0.75 1.92 -5.90
C ASP A 124 -0.13 2.42 -7.21
N ALA A 125 -0.27 1.66 -8.31
CA ALA A 125 0.22 2.08 -9.62
C ALA A 125 -0.62 3.24 -10.19
N ALA A 126 -1.93 3.25 -9.93
CA ALA A 126 -2.81 4.34 -10.32
C ALA A 126 -2.50 5.61 -9.54
N GLU A 127 -2.27 5.51 -8.23
CA GLU A 127 -1.85 6.61 -7.35
C GLU A 127 -0.49 7.17 -7.78
N ARG A 128 0.51 6.31 -8.04
CA ARG A 128 1.81 6.75 -8.60
C ARG A 128 1.74 7.41 -9.97
N ALA A 129 0.72 7.08 -10.76
CA ALA A 129 0.53 7.69 -12.07
C ALA A 129 -0.20 9.05 -11.99
N GLN A 130 -0.69 9.45 -10.81
CA GLN A 130 -1.31 10.75 -10.64
C GLN A 130 -0.23 11.85 -10.68
N PRO A 131 -0.50 12.98 -11.34
CA PRO A 131 0.34 14.15 -11.20
C PRO A 131 0.30 14.66 -9.74
N PRO A 132 1.34 15.37 -9.28
CA PRO A 132 1.29 16.07 -8.01
C PRO A 132 0.07 16.99 -7.91
N THR A 133 -0.45 17.15 -6.71
CA THR A 133 -1.64 17.96 -6.45
C THR A 133 -1.35 19.46 -6.57
N ASP A 134 -2.41 20.27 -6.69
CA ASP A 134 -2.29 21.72 -6.72
C ASP A 134 -1.62 22.26 -5.43
N GLY A 135 -1.86 21.62 -4.29
CA GLY A 135 -1.23 21.99 -3.00
C GLY A 135 0.27 21.70 -2.98
N GLU A 136 0.69 20.55 -3.51
CA GLU A 136 2.10 20.13 -3.59
C GLU A 136 2.93 20.98 -4.55
N THR A 137 2.28 21.64 -5.51
CA THR A 137 2.90 22.51 -6.52
C THR A 137 2.62 23.99 -6.32
N ALA A 138 1.84 24.34 -5.30
CA ALA A 138 1.44 25.72 -5.03
C ALA A 138 2.63 26.63 -4.76
N ARG A 139 3.72 26.10 -4.19
CA ARG A 139 4.90 26.84 -3.74
C ARG A 139 6.19 26.11 -4.05
N THR A 140 7.24 26.90 -4.25
CA THR A 140 8.61 26.40 -4.23
C THR A 140 9.14 26.31 -2.80
N ILE A 141 10.14 25.45 -2.56
CA ILE A 141 10.78 25.31 -1.24
C ILE A 141 11.26 26.66 -0.66
N PRO A 142 11.95 27.53 -1.43
CA PRO A 142 12.38 28.83 -0.90
C PRO A 142 11.21 29.77 -0.54
N GLU A 143 10.10 29.72 -1.29
CA GLU A 143 8.91 30.51 -0.97
C GLU A 143 8.25 30.00 0.31
N ALA A 144 8.12 28.69 0.47
CA ALA A 144 7.60 28.08 1.69
C ALA A 144 8.46 28.40 2.92
N GLN A 145 9.79 28.38 2.78
CA GLN A 145 10.72 28.80 3.84
C GLN A 145 10.50 30.24 4.29
N GLU A 146 10.37 31.18 3.35
CA GLU A 146 10.15 32.58 3.68
C GLU A 146 8.75 32.80 4.30
N GLU A 147 7.72 32.16 3.76
CA GLU A 147 6.36 32.30 4.29
C GLU A 147 6.21 31.70 5.70
N LEU A 148 6.76 30.50 5.94
CA LEU A 148 6.80 29.91 7.28
C LEU A 148 7.63 30.75 8.25
N ARG A 149 8.73 31.35 7.81
CA ARG A 149 9.53 32.25 8.64
C ARG A 149 8.73 33.47 9.06
N VAL A 150 8.08 34.15 8.11
CA VAL A 150 7.26 35.34 8.38
C VAL A 150 6.06 34.99 9.27
N LEU A 151 5.40 33.87 9.04
CA LEU A 151 4.30 33.41 9.89
C LEU A 151 4.80 33.05 11.30
N GLY A 152 5.88 32.27 11.41
CA GLY A 152 6.48 31.86 12.66
C GLY A 152 6.92 33.03 13.53
N ASP A 153 7.58 34.03 12.94
CA ASP A 153 7.98 35.26 13.64
C ASP A 153 6.75 36.01 14.19
N ARG A 154 5.66 36.09 13.42
CA ARG A 154 4.39 36.70 13.88
C ARG A 154 3.73 35.91 15.00
N VAL A 155 3.75 34.58 14.92
CA VAL A 155 3.22 33.68 15.96
C VAL A 155 4.00 33.90 17.26
N VAL A 156 5.33 33.88 17.23
CA VAL A 156 6.19 34.12 18.40
C VAL A 156 5.95 35.51 18.99
N ALA A 157 5.87 36.55 18.14
CA ALA A 157 5.58 37.90 18.57
C ALA A 157 4.20 38.04 19.22
N SER A 158 3.18 37.32 18.73
CA SER A 158 1.81 37.34 19.29
C SER A 158 1.77 36.83 20.74
N MET A 159 2.70 35.93 21.10
CA MET A 159 2.87 35.42 22.46
C MET A 159 3.68 36.36 23.36
N GLY A 160 4.08 37.53 22.86
CA GLY A 160 4.92 38.50 23.57
C GLY A 160 6.40 38.10 23.66
N ARG A 161 6.88 37.27 22.72
CA ARG A 161 8.26 36.77 22.65
C ARG A 161 9.02 37.35 21.46
N ASP A 162 10.33 37.17 21.47
CA ASP A 162 11.24 37.60 20.39
C ASP A 162 11.86 36.37 19.72
N SER A 163 11.58 36.17 18.43
CA SER A 163 12.08 35.03 17.64
C SER A 163 13.58 35.12 17.33
N SER A 164 14.25 36.22 17.67
CA SER A 164 15.70 36.36 17.58
C SER A 164 16.43 35.93 18.86
N ALA A 165 15.70 35.70 19.95
CA ALA A 165 16.26 35.37 21.26
C ALA A 165 15.38 34.34 22.03
N PRO A 166 15.55 33.03 21.78
CA PRO A 166 16.54 32.41 20.88
C PRO A 166 16.15 32.51 19.39
N ALA A 167 17.14 32.35 18.51
CA ALA A 167 16.92 32.36 17.08
C ALA A 167 16.05 31.18 16.65
N ALA A 168 14.97 31.46 15.94
CA ALA A 168 14.17 30.44 15.28
C ALA A 168 14.96 29.77 14.16
N ASP A 169 14.66 28.49 13.92
CA ASP A 169 15.27 27.70 12.86
C ASP A 169 14.24 27.33 11.80
N VAL A 170 14.70 27.27 10.54
CA VAL A 170 13.89 26.89 9.39
C VAL A 170 14.64 25.82 8.62
N GLU A 171 14.16 24.59 8.74
CA GLU A 171 14.76 23.40 8.17
C GLU A 171 13.87 22.81 7.08
N THR A 172 14.46 21.94 6.26
CA THR A 172 13.75 21.14 5.26
C THR A 172 13.92 19.67 5.60
N ASP A 173 12.87 18.89 5.46
CA ASP A 173 12.88 17.44 5.67
C ASP A 173 12.26 16.71 4.48
N SER A 174 12.64 15.46 4.28
CA SER A 174 12.06 14.61 3.25
C SER A 174 10.62 14.23 3.62
N CYS A 175 9.75 14.20 2.63
CA CYS A 175 8.37 13.75 2.80
C CYS A 175 7.90 12.99 1.58
N ARG A 176 6.69 12.41 1.69
CA ARG A 176 6.07 11.67 0.60
C ARG A 176 4.87 12.44 0.07
N LEU A 177 4.86 12.65 -1.25
CA LEU A 177 3.73 13.22 -1.97
C LEU A 177 2.58 12.21 -2.07
N ASP A 178 1.39 12.67 -2.42
CA ASP A 178 0.17 11.87 -2.61
C ASP A 178 0.36 10.83 -3.71
N ASN A 179 1.14 11.16 -4.75
CA ASN A 179 1.52 10.22 -5.80
C ASN A 179 2.70 9.30 -5.41
N HIS A 180 3.09 9.28 -4.13
CA HIS A 180 4.20 8.51 -3.57
C HIS A 180 5.61 8.90 -4.01
N ASP A 181 5.78 9.95 -4.82
CA ASP A 181 7.09 10.50 -5.14
C ASP A 181 7.69 11.21 -3.92
N THR A 182 9.01 11.40 -3.95
CA THR A 182 9.77 12.11 -2.93
C THR A 182 9.51 13.60 -3.04
N GLY A 183 9.15 14.23 -1.93
CA GLY A 183 8.99 15.67 -1.82
C GLY A 183 9.81 16.22 -0.67
N THR A 184 9.64 17.52 -0.41
CA THR A 184 10.28 18.21 0.71
C THR A 184 9.26 19.02 1.49
N MET A 185 9.30 18.88 2.81
CA MET A 185 8.52 19.64 3.76
C MET A 185 9.43 20.68 4.41
N VAL A 186 8.89 21.86 4.69
CA VAL A 186 9.58 22.93 5.39
C VAL A 186 9.05 23.02 6.82
N ARG A 187 9.95 23.21 7.77
CA ARG A 187 9.65 23.24 9.19
C ARG A 187 10.25 24.46 9.84
N TYR A 188 9.41 25.32 10.41
CA TYR A 188 9.82 26.42 11.28
C TYR A 188 9.73 25.96 12.72
N SER A 189 10.75 26.28 13.51
CA SER A 189 10.81 25.85 14.90
C SER A 189 11.46 26.88 15.83
N TRP A 190 10.89 27.02 17.02
CA TRP A 190 11.35 27.96 18.03
C TRP A 190 11.05 27.43 19.44
N TRP A 191 12.03 27.47 20.35
CA TRP A 191 11.91 26.94 21.72
C TRP A 191 12.59 27.88 22.72
N TYR A 192 11.89 28.29 23.79
CA TYR A 192 12.30 29.36 24.70
C TYR A 192 13.38 28.96 25.74
N ASP A 193 13.75 27.68 25.86
CA ASP A 193 14.73 27.26 26.87
C ASP A 193 15.52 26.01 26.43
N GLY A 194 16.40 26.15 25.42
CA GLY A 194 17.44 25.16 25.08
C GLY A 194 16.96 23.72 24.80
N GLY A 195 15.66 23.50 24.63
CA GLY A 195 15.06 22.23 24.27
C GLY A 195 15.54 21.84 22.87
N SER A 196 16.09 20.63 22.74
CA SER A 196 16.61 20.13 21.47
C SER A 196 15.49 20.09 20.42
N ALA A 197 15.82 20.48 19.18
CA ALA A 197 14.95 20.41 18.00
C ALA A 197 14.37 19.01 17.70
N SER A 198 14.93 17.99 18.34
CA SER A 198 14.52 16.59 18.21
C SER A 198 13.50 16.13 19.27
N ALA A 199 13.15 16.98 20.23
CA ALA A 199 12.17 16.63 21.26
C ALA A 199 10.79 17.12 20.84
N SER A 200 9.84 16.20 20.63
CA SER A 200 8.42 16.57 20.65
C SER A 200 8.15 17.42 21.89
N PRO A 201 7.47 18.57 21.76
CA PRO A 201 7.22 19.45 22.89
C PRO A 201 6.50 18.66 23.97
N SER A 202 7.13 18.60 25.14
CA SER A 202 6.63 17.80 26.25
C SER A 202 5.52 18.55 26.97
N PRO A 203 4.39 17.90 27.33
CA PRO A 203 3.30 18.51 28.09
C PRO A 203 3.64 18.75 29.58
N SER A 204 4.90 19.02 29.90
CA SER A 204 5.47 18.81 31.22
C SER A 204 5.84 20.13 31.91
N GLY A 205 4.84 20.86 32.37
CA GLY A 205 5.06 21.97 33.29
C GLY A 205 3.75 22.49 33.87
N ALA A 206 3.46 22.13 35.14
CA ALA A 206 2.31 22.61 35.90
C ALA A 206 2.32 24.14 36.07
N ALA A 207 1.94 24.88 35.04
CA ALA A 207 1.39 26.22 35.19
C ALA A 207 -0.09 26.03 35.54
N SER A 208 -0.69 26.97 36.26
CA SER A 208 -2.16 26.96 36.33
C SER A 208 -2.70 27.03 34.91
N ASP A 209 -3.70 26.22 34.57
CA ASP A 209 -4.29 26.16 33.22
C ASP A 209 -4.65 27.53 32.63
N ALA A 210 -4.97 28.48 33.52
CA ALA A 210 -5.28 29.86 33.17
C ALA A 210 -4.08 30.70 32.68
N GLU A 211 -2.85 30.38 33.09
CA GLU A 211 -1.64 31.10 32.69
C GLU A 211 -1.16 30.63 31.31
N GLY A 212 -0.98 29.32 31.13
CA GLY A 212 -0.56 28.78 29.83
C GLY A 212 -1.59 29.04 28.74
N THR A 213 -2.90 28.96 29.06
CA THR A 213 -3.96 29.43 28.15
C THR A 213 -3.80 30.91 27.80
N ARG A 214 -3.55 31.81 28.77
CA ARG A 214 -3.41 33.24 28.48
C ARG A 214 -2.21 33.53 27.57
N MET A 215 -1.11 32.80 27.74
CA MET A 215 0.11 33.00 26.95
C MET A 215 0.01 32.43 25.53
N SER A 216 -0.65 31.29 25.35
CA SER A 216 -0.76 30.59 24.06
C SER A 216 -1.97 31.02 23.20
N GLU A 217 -3.04 31.53 23.82
CA GLU A 217 -4.27 31.91 23.12
C GLU A 217 -4.06 32.93 21.99
N PRO A 218 -3.20 33.97 22.11
CA PRO A 218 -2.93 34.87 21.00
C PRO A 218 -2.37 34.18 19.75
N ALA A 219 -1.47 33.22 19.93
CA ALA A 219 -0.90 32.42 18.83
C ALA A 219 -1.94 31.52 18.19
N LEU A 220 -2.76 30.84 19.00
CA LEU A 220 -3.85 30.00 18.49
C LEU A 220 -4.84 30.81 17.65
N ARG A 221 -5.21 32.00 18.11
CA ARG A 221 -6.11 32.89 17.34
C ARG A 221 -5.49 33.38 16.05
N LEU A 222 -4.21 33.78 16.09
CA LEU A 222 -3.51 34.20 14.89
C LEU A 222 -3.49 33.07 13.85
N LEU A 223 -3.20 31.84 14.26
CA LEU A 223 -3.22 30.69 13.34
C LEU A 223 -4.63 30.40 12.82
N GLN A 224 -5.67 30.53 13.64
CA GLN A 224 -7.06 30.40 13.19
C GLN A 224 -7.45 31.48 12.18
N ASP A 225 -7.00 32.72 12.36
CA ASP A 225 -7.22 33.81 11.40
C ASP A 225 -6.49 33.57 10.07
N GLU A 226 -5.39 32.82 10.09
CA GLU A 226 -4.64 32.35 8.90
C GLU A 226 -5.24 31.06 8.30
N GLY A 227 -6.34 30.55 8.85
CA GLY A 227 -7.09 29.41 8.30
C GLY A 227 -6.81 28.05 8.94
N TYR A 228 -5.98 27.98 10.00
CA TYR A 228 -5.72 26.73 10.71
C TYR A 228 -6.91 26.31 11.58
N GLU A 229 -7.28 25.03 11.49
CA GLU A 229 -8.31 24.43 12.32
C GLU A 229 -7.71 23.80 13.57
N LEU A 230 -8.26 24.12 14.75
CA LEU A 230 -7.81 23.53 16.01
C LEU A 230 -8.27 22.07 16.11
N TYR A 231 -7.34 21.14 15.98
CA TYR A 231 -7.60 19.70 16.12
C TYR A 231 -7.64 19.28 17.59
N GLN A 232 -6.62 19.68 18.35
CA GLN A 232 -6.45 19.27 19.73
C GLN A 232 -5.97 20.44 20.57
N ARG A 233 -6.64 20.66 21.70
CA ARG A 233 -6.19 21.59 22.73
C ARG A 233 -5.48 20.80 23.83
N TYR A 234 -4.36 21.31 24.33
CA TYR A 234 -3.68 20.66 25.45
C TYR A 234 -4.19 21.17 26.79
N ASP A 235 -4.20 20.28 27.78
CA ASP A 235 -4.43 20.64 29.18
C ASP A 235 -3.30 21.57 29.63
N GLY A 236 -3.65 22.80 30.02
CA GLY A 236 -2.67 23.82 30.42
C GLY A 236 -2.50 24.98 29.43
N GLY A 237 -3.00 24.88 28.19
CA GLY A 237 -2.85 25.88 27.13
C GLY A 237 -2.25 25.28 25.85
N GLY A 238 -2.20 26.05 24.76
CA GLY A 238 -1.64 25.59 23.49
C GLY A 238 -2.53 24.58 22.76
N GLY A 239 -1.96 23.96 21.72
CA GLY A 239 -2.68 22.99 20.92
C GLY A 239 -1.99 22.64 19.62
N TYR A 240 -2.58 21.67 18.93
CA TYR A 240 -2.24 21.25 17.58
C TYR A 240 -3.33 21.71 16.63
N LEU A 241 -2.91 22.35 15.54
CA LEU A 241 -3.76 22.86 14.48
C LEU A 241 -3.27 22.32 13.12
N PHE A 242 -4.18 22.22 12.16
CA PHE A 242 -3.88 21.74 10.81
C PHE A 242 -4.72 22.51 9.80
N VAL A 243 -4.32 22.49 8.54
CA VAL A 243 -5.17 22.98 7.44
C VAL A 243 -5.65 21.78 6.61
N PRO A 244 -6.97 21.60 6.40
CA PRO A 244 -7.50 20.43 5.71
C PRO A 244 -7.13 20.33 4.21
N ASP A 245 -6.95 21.46 3.52
CA ASP A 245 -6.97 21.51 2.04
C ASP A 245 -5.94 22.48 1.40
N ASP A 246 -4.89 22.91 2.11
CA ASP A 246 -3.85 23.82 1.57
C ASP A 246 -2.43 23.25 1.71
N TRP A 247 -1.44 23.94 1.13
CA TRP A 247 -0.01 23.65 1.32
C TRP A 247 0.48 23.86 2.77
N HIS A 248 -0.35 24.41 3.67
CA HIS A 248 -0.03 24.52 5.09
C HIS A 248 -0.27 23.16 5.75
N GLY A 249 0.74 22.60 6.42
CA GLY A 249 0.64 21.29 7.05
C GLY A 249 0.04 21.41 8.45
N GLY A 250 0.92 21.41 9.44
CA GLY A 250 0.56 21.45 10.85
C GLY A 250 1.12 22.68 11.57
N ALA A 251 0.50 23.03 12.69
CA ALA A 251 1.05 23.97 13.64
C ALA A 251 0.89 23.40 15.05
N MET A 252 1.93 23.51 15.86
CA MET A 252 1.92 23.10 17.26
C MET A 252 2.40 24.25 18.12
N ILE A 253 1.59 24.60 19.11
CA ILE A 253 1.90 25.63 20.11
C ILE A 253 2.00 24.94 21.47
N GLY A 254 3.17 25.05 22.10
CA GLY A 254 3.43 24.52 23.44
C GLY A 254 2.54 25.16 24.51
N GLN A 255 2.30 24.43 25.60
CA GLN A 255 1.31 24.81 26.62
C GLN A 255 1.55 26.19 27.24
N ARG A 256 2.83 26.58 27.36
CA ARG A 256 3.25 27.85 27.97
C ARG A 256 3.77 28.88 26.97
N ALA A 257 3.43 28.72 25.68
CA ALA A 257 4.03 29.54 24.62
C ALA A 257 5.57 29.50 24.65
N GLU A 258 6.12 28.35 25.06
CA GLU A 258 7.56 28.11 25.13
C GLU A 258 8.08 27.49 23.84
N ASP A 259 7.23 26.79 23.10
CA ASP A 259 7.61 26.09 21.87
C ASP A 259 6.61 26.40 20.74
N VAL A 260 7.13 26.62 19.54
CA VAL A 260 6.37 26.76 18.30
C VAL A 260 6.98 25.83 17.26
N LEU A 261 6.13 25.04 16.63
CA LEU A 261 6.47 24.24 15.46
C LEU A 261 5.44 24.52 14.37
N LEU A 262 5.88 24.95 13.20
CA LEU A 262 5.04 25.09 12.02
C LEU A 262 5.61 24.22 10.91
N GLU A 263 4.75 23.49 10.23
CA GLU A 263 5.10 22.57 9.16
C GLU A 263 4.30 22.96 7.92
N SER A 264 4.96 22.98 6.77
CA SER A 264 4.26 22.98 5.48
C SER A 264 3.70 21.59 5.21
N GLY A 265 2.83 21.48 4.21
CA GLY A 265 2.58 20.23 3.51
C GLY A 265 3.81 19.81 2.73
N CYS A 266 3.73 18.62 2.14
CA CYS A 266 4.80 18.11 1.27
C CYS A 266 4.79 18.88 -0.06
N LEU A 267 5.94 19.35 -0.51
CA LEU A 267 6.08 20.13 -1.74
C LEU A 267 6.95 19.37 -2.75
N VAL A 268 6.69 19.58 -4.04
CA VAL A 268 7.54 19.04 -5.10
C VAL A 268 8.92 19.69 -5.04
N ASP A 269 9.96 18.88 -4.82
CA ASP A 269 11.35 19.31 -4.93
C ASP A 269 12.06 18.51 -6.03
N PRO A 270 12.48 19.14 -7.14
CA PRO A 270 13.22 18.47 -8.20
C PRO A 270 14.60 17.96 -7.77
N ASN A 271 15.09 18.34 -6.59
CA ASN A 271 16.36 17.90 -6.01
C ASN A 271 16.18 16.93 -4.84
N ALA A 272 14.95 16.53 -4.50
CA ALA A 272 14.73 15.54 -3.46
C ALA A 272 15.45 14.23 -3.85
N VAL A 273 16.24 13.70 -2.93
CA VAL A 273 16.93 12.42 -3.10
C VAL A 273 16.19 11.41 -2.24
N ASP A 274 15.84 10.25 -2.82
CA ASP A 274 15.37 9.12 -2.04
C ASP A 274 16.49 8.64 -1.11
N GLU A 275 16.35 8.91 0.18
CA GLU A 275 17.17 8.27 1.21
C GLU A 275 16.64 6.83 1.41
N GLU A 276 17.13 5.89 0.61
CA GLU A 276 16.86 4.44 0.74
C GLU A 276 17.40 3.84 2.06
#